data_AF-A0A154PIF5-F1
#
_entry.id   AF-A0A154PIF5-F1
#
_cell.length_a   1.000
_cell.length_b   1.000
_cell.length_c   1.000
_cell.angle_alpha   90.00
_cell.angle_beta   90.00
_cell.angle_gamma   90.00
#
_symmetry.space_group_name_H-M   'P 1'
#
loop_
_entity.id
_entity.type
_entity.pdbx_description
1 polymer ?
#
loop_
_entity_poly.entity_id
_entity_poly.type
_entity_poly.pdbx_seq_one_letter_code
_entity_poly.pdbx_strand_id
1 'polypeptide(L)'
;MDRYSTQQRILIVKHYLKNDKSLTVTIRKLRPIFGRQNVPSASIVKRIIEKFEKTGSIIDVKPSTRVRPSRSTENVTAVRQNAGNAQTVNGERYRGMITQFFVPQIDGMDLEDTWFQ
;
A
#
# COMPACT_ATOMS: atom_id res chain seq x y z
N MET A 1 5.01 5.24 -19.16
CA MET A 1 6.07 5.57 -20.16
C MET A 1 6.44 4.28 -20.90
N ASP A 2 5.44 3.47 -21.22
CA ASP A 2 5.54 2.02 -20.97
C ASP A 2 6.04 1.20 -22.17
N ARG A 3 6.30 1.88 -23.30
CA ARG A 3 6.75 1.24 -24.53
C ARG A 3 8.25 0.95 -24.57
N TYR A 4 9.04 1.66 -23.76
CA TYR A 4 10.50 1.50 -23.72
C TYR A 4 10.92 0.92 -22.37
N SER A 5 11.76 -0.11 -22.38
CA SER A 5 12.36 -0.66 -21.17
C SER A 5 13.32 0.34 -20.51
N THR A 6 13.64 0.15 -19.23
CA THR A 6 14.60 1.02 -18.52
C THR A 6 15.94 1.10 -19.25
N GLN A 7 16.44 -0.03 -19.76
CA GLN A 7 17.69 -0.09 -20.53
C GLN A 7 17.61 0.72 -21.83
N GLN A 8 16.50 0.62 -22.55
CA GLN A 8 16.29 1.40 -23.78
C GLN A 8 16.26 2.90 -23.50
N ARG A 9 15.63 3.33 -22.40
CA ARG A 9 15.61 4.74 -22.01
C ARG A 9 16.99 5.25 -21.61
N ILE A 10 17.77 4.45 -20.89
CA ILE A 10 19.18 4.77 -20.58
C ILE A 10 19.96 4.98 -21.88
N LEU A 11 19.77 4.12 -22.87
CA LEU A 11 20.43 4.24 -24.16
C LEU A 11 20.03 5.53 -24.90
N ILE A 12 18.75 5.88 -24.87
CA ILE A 12 18.24 7.14 -25.44
C ILE A 12 18.91 8.36 -24.77
N VAL A 13 18.93 8.41 -23.43
CA VAL A 13 19.54 9.51 -22.68
C VAL A 13 21.04 9.61 -22.96
N LYS A 14 21.77 8.48 -22.95
CA LYS A 14 23.21 8.43 -23.27
C LYS A 14 23.51 8.99 -24.65
N HIS A 15 22.75 8.56 -25.66
CA HIS A 15 22.92 9.09 -27.01
C HIS A 15 22.56 10.58 -27.08
N TYR A 16 21.55 11.05 -26.35
CA TYR A 16 21.17 12.47 -26.34
C TYR A 16 22.26 13.36 -25.79
N LEU A 17 22.84 12.98 -24.66
CA LEU A 17 23.93 13.73 -24.06
C LEU A 17 25.21 13.70 -24.91
N LYS A 18 25.47 12.59 -25.63
CA LYS A 18 26.64 12.47 -26.51
C LYS A 18 26.55 13.28 -27.80
N ASN A 19 25.34 13.57 -28.29
CA ASN A 19 25.13 14.28 -29.56
C ASN A 19 24.67 15.74 -29.33
N ASP A 20 25.31 16.44 -28.40
CA ASP A 20 25.08 17.86 -28.13
C ASP A 20 23.62 18.24 -27.84
N LYS A 21 22.86 17.31 -27.22
CA LYS A 21 21.43 17.51 -26.94
C LYS A 21 20.58 17.75 -28.20
N SER A 22 21.03 17.27 -29.36
CA SER A 22 20.27 17.34 -30.61
C SER A 22 19.33 16.15 -30.80
N LEU A 23 18.02 16.43 -30.85
CA LEU A 23 16.97 15.41 -31.05
C LEU A 23 17.06 14.71 -32.41
N THR A 24 17.31 15.47 -33.48
CA THR A 24 17.33 14.92 -34.85
C THR A 24 18.51 13.98 -35.05
N VAL A 25 19.69 14.38 -34.57
CA VAL A 25 20.92 13.58 -34.67
C VAL A 25 20.79 12.31 -33.82
N THR A 26 20.21 12.42 -32.62
CA THR A 26 19.96 11.24 -31.79
C THR A 26 19.03 10.25 -32.47
N ILE A 27 17.86 10.67 -32.93
CA ILE A 27 16.89 9.76 -33.57
C ILE A 27 17.53 9.05 -34.77
N ARG A 28 18.34 9.77 -35.57
CA ARG A 28 19.09 9.19 -36.69
C ARG A 28 20.06 8.10 -36.23
N LYS A 29 20.78 8.33 -35.13
CA LYS A 29 21.72 7.35 -34.52
C LYS A 29 21.01 6.20 -33.82
N LEU A 30 19.79 6.42 -33.30
CA LEU A 30 18.97 5.40 -32.66
C LEU A 30 18.26 4.50 -33.68
N ARG A 31 18.01 4.98 -34.90
CA ARG A 31 17.36 4.22 -35.98
C ARG A 31 18.00 2.85 -36.28
N PRO A 32 19.34 2.71 -36.42
CA PRO A 32 19.96 1.39 -36.63
C PRO A 32 19.86 0.47 -35.40
N ILE A 33 19.77 1.02 -34.18
CA ILE A 33 19.75 0.24 -32.94
C ILE A 33 18.35 -0.29 -32.64
N PHE A 34 17.32 0.55 -32.80
CA PHE A 34 15.93 0.20 -32.48
C PHE A 34 15.18 -0.42 -33.67
N GLY A 35 15.65 -0.21 -34.90
CA GLY A 35 14.95 -0.61 -36.12
C GLY A 35 13.76 0.31 -36.45
N ARG A 36 13.30 0.28 -37.71
CA ARG A 36 12.39 1.28 -38.29
C ARG A 36 11.10 1.50 -37.49
N GLN A 37 10.51 0.45 -36.91
CA GLN A 37 9.22 0.51 -36.23
C GLN A 37 9.31 0.91 -34.76
N ASN A 38 10.46 0.71 -34.11
CA ASN A 38 10.62 0.95 -32.67
C ASN A 38 11.43 2.21 -32.35
N VAL A 39 11.84 2.98 -33.36
CA VAL A 39 12.58 4.23 -33.14
C VAL A 39 11.74 5.20 -32.31
N PRO A 40 12.30 5.76 -31.23
CA PRO A 40 11.64 6.82 -30.46
C PRO A 40 11.32 8.02 -31.35
N SER A 41 10.09 8.52 -31.26
CA SER A 41 9.75 9.81 -31.85
C SER A 41 10.40 10.96 -31.06
N ALA A 42 10.58 12.12 -31.70
CA ALA A 42 11.14 13.29 -31.05
C ALA A 42 10.41 13.67 -29.75
N SER A 43 9.08 13.59 -29.74
CA SER A 43 8.26 13.87 -28.55
C SER A 43 8.52 12.87 -27.42
N ILE A 44 8.76 11.60 -27.73
CA ILE A 44 9.09 10.59 -26.72
C ILE A 44 10.48 10.83 -26.15
N VAL A 45 11.47 11.10 -27.02
CA VAL A 45 12.84 11.42 -26.58
C VAL A 45 12.81 12.63 -25.65
N LYS A 46 12.12 13.71 -26.06
CA LYS A 46 11.93 14.92 -25.25
C LYS A 46 11.31 14.60 -23.89
N ARG A 47 10.22 13.82 -23.85
CA ARG A 47 9.55 13.45 -22.59
C ARG A 47 10.45 12.63 -21.66
N ILE A 48 11.26 11.72 -22.21
CA ILE A 48 12.23 10.93 -21.43
C ILE A 48 13.28 11.86 -20.81
N ILE A 49 13.80 12.80 -21.58
CA ILE A 49 14.80 13.76 -21.10
C ILE A 49 14.19 14.70 -20.06
N GLU A 50 13.02 15.27 -20.31
CA GLU A 50 12.33 16.16 -19.36
C GLU A 50 12.08 15.46 -18.01
N LYS A 51 11.65 14.19 -18.03
CA LYS A 51 11.48 13.41 -16.80
C LYS A 51 12.82 13.18 -16.09
N PHE A 52 13.86 12.83 -16.86
CA PHE A 52 15.20 12.61 -16.33
C PHE A 52 15.78 13.89 -15.72
N GLU A 53 15.65 15.05 -16.37
CA GLU A 53 16.13 16.33 -15.86
C GLU A 53 15.36 16.77 -14.59
N LYS A 54 14.06 16.49 -14.52
CA LYS A 54 13.24 16.83 -13.34
C LYS A 54 13.49 15.96 -12.13
N THR A 55 13.68 14.65 -12.32
CA THR A 55 13.69 13.66 -11.22
C THR A 55 15.04 12.96 -11.04
N GLY A 56 15.94 13.06 -12.01
CA GLY A 56 17.20 12.30 -12.06
C GLY A 56 17.01 10.80 -12.32
N SER A 57 15.76 10.34 -12.52
CA SER A 57 15.41 8.92 -12.61
C SER A 57 14.78 8.56 -13.94
N ILE A 58 15.14 7.37 -14.43
CA ILE A 58 14.67 6.80 -15.70
C ILE A 58 13.58 5.74 -15.47
N ILE A 59 13.48 5.22 -14.24
CA ILE A 59 12.54 4.18 -13.83
C ILE A 59 11.13 4.75 -13.82
N ASP A 60 10.14 3.93 -14.17
CA ASP A 60 8.74 4.33 -14.05
C ASP A 60 8.32 4.44 -12.60
N VAL A 61 7.61 5.54 -12.32
CA VAL A 61 6.89 5.68 -11.07
C VAL A 61 5.77 4.65 -11.11
N LYS A 62 5.82 3.67 -10.21
CA LYS A 62 4.73 2.71 -10.07
C LYS A 62 3.44 3.51 -9.88
N PRO A 63 2.40 3.29 -10.69
CA PRO A 63 1.15 3.99 -10.52
C PRO A 63 0.66 3.76 -9.09
N SER A 64 0.25 4.84 -8.42
CA SER A 64 -0.30 4.77 -7.07
C SER A 64 -1.45 3.79 -7.07
N THR A 65 -1.19 2.59 -6.53
CA THR A 65 -2.23 1.58 -6.39
C THR A 65 -3.11 2.03 -5.24
N ARG A 66 -4.43 2.01 -5.43
CA ARG A 66 -5.39 2.36 -4.38
C ARG A 66 -5.10 1.52 -3.13
N VAL A 67 -4.56 2.16 -2.10
CA VAL A 67 -4.31 1.53 -0.79
C VAL A 67 -5.66 1.34 -0.11
N ARG A 68 -5.99 0.13 0.35
CA ARG A 68 -7.20 -0.09 1.15
C ARG A 68 -7.07 0.67 2.47
N PRO A 69 -8.09 1.43 2.91
CA PRO A 69 -8.01 2.33 4.06
C PRO A 69 -7.99 1.62 5.42
N SER A 70 -7.68 0.33 5.49
CA SER A 70 -7.71 -0.45 6.74
C SER A 70 -6.81 0.12 7.84
N ARG A 71 -5.83 0.98 7.50
CA ARG A 71 -4.88 1.60 8.44
C ARG A 71 -4.64 3.08 8.16
N SER A 72 -5.66 3.87 7.80
CA SER A 72 -5.52 5.32 7.92
C SER A 72 -5.31 5.67 9.40
N THR A 73 -4.57 6.73 9.70
CA THR A 73 -4.32 7.21 11.07
C THR A 73 -5.63 7.40 11.82
N GLU A 74 -6.63 7.94 11.12
CA GLU A 74 -8.02 8.12 11.60
C GLU A 74 -8.70 6.80 11.98
N ASN A 75 -8.57 5.75 11.16
CA ASN A 75 -9.15 4.45 11.48
C ASN A 75 -8.43 3.76 12.65
N VAL A 76 -7.10 3.94 12.76
CA VAL A 76 -6.33 3.43 13.90
C VAL A 76 -6.73 4.16 15.20
N THR A 77 -6.94 5.48 15.15
CA THR A 77 -7.43 6.24 16.30
C THR A 77 -8.88 5.88 16.64
N ALA A 78 -9.75 5.72 15.64
CA ALA A 78 -11.13 5.34 15.85
C ALA A 78 -11.26 3.94 16.47
N VAL A 79 -10.48 2.96 16.01
CA VAL A 79 -10.44 1.61 16.62
C VAL A 79 -9.85 1.65 18.03
N ARG A 80 -8.80 2.45 18.28
CA ARG A 80 -8.23 2.60 19.63
C ARG A 80 -9.20 3.25 20.61
N GLN A 81 -9.98 4.22 20.17
CA GLN A 81 -11.00 4.89 20.99
C GLN A 81 -12.24 4.02 21.19
N ASN A 82 -12.62 3.23 20.19
CA ASN A 82 -13.76 2.30 20.24
C ASN A 82 -13.41 0.95 20.88
N ALA A 83 -12.15 0.70 21.23
CA ALA A 83 -11.73 -0.42 22.09
C ALA A 83 -12.10 -0.18 23.57
N GLY A 84 -13.21 0.52 23.81
CA GLY A 84 -13.77 0.77 25.13
C GLY A 84 -14.29 -0.53 25.75
N ASN A 85 -13.74 -0.87 26.91
CA ASN A 85 -14.26 -1.83 27.88
C ASN A 85 -14.38 -3.31 27.47
N ALA A 86 -13.37 -3.86 26.78
CA ALA A 86 -13.08 -5.29 26.99
C ALA A 86 -12.50 -5.47 28.41
N GLN A 87 -13.36 -5.42 29.43
CA GLN A 87 -12.97 -5.74 30.79
C GLN A 87 -12.85 -7.26 30.86
N THR A 88 -11.61 -7.77 30.82
CA THR A 88 -11.32 -9.19 31.05
C THR A 88 -12.04 -9.58 32.34
N VAL A 89 -13.00 -10.50 32.24
CA VAL A 89 -13.75 -10.98 33.40
C VAL A 89 -12.76 -11.78 34.25
N ASN A 90 -12.18 -11.14 35.26
CA ASN A 90 -11.37 -11.83 36.26
C ASN A 90 -12.29 -12.76 37.08
N GLY A 91 -11.73 -13.84 37.64
CA GLY A 91 -12.45 -14.78 38.48
C GLY A 91 -13.15 -14.11 39.67
N GLU A 92 -12.59 -13.02 40.21
CA GLU A 92 -13.23 -12.21 41.26
C GLU A 92 -14.54 -11.58 40.80
N ARG A 93 -14.59 -11.06 39.57
CA ARG A 93 -15.80 -10.44 39.00
C ARG A 93 -16.85 -11.50 38.66
N TYR A 94 -16.43 -12.67 38.21
CA TYR A 94 -17.33 -13.80 37.98
C TYR A 94 -17.95 -14.32 39.29
N ARG A 95 -17.14 -14.47 40.34
CA ARG A 95 -17.62 -14.83 41.70
C ARG A 95 -18.56 -13.76 42.27
N GLY A 96 -18.25 -12.48 42.06
CA GLY A 96 -19.12 -11.37 42.44
C GLY A 96 -20.49 -11.43 41.74
N MET A 97 -20.51 -11.74 40.45
CA MET A 97 -21.77 -11.92 39.71
C MET A 97 -22.59 -13.11 40.24
N ILE A 98 -21.96 -14.26 40.48
CA ILE A 98 -22.65 -15.45 41.01
C ILE A 98 -23.28 -15.13 42.38
N THR A 99 -22.49 -14.55 43.29
CA THR A 99 -22.95 -14.24 44.65
C THR A 99 -24.06 -13.19 44.67
N GLN A 100 -24.00 -12.18 43.80
CA GLN A 100 -24.98 -11.10 43.79
C GLN A 100 -26.29 -11.46 43.09
N PHE A 101 -26.24 -12.23 42.00
CA PHE A 101 -27.41 -12.44 41.13
C PHE A 101 -27.97 -13.86 41.19
N PHE A 102 -27.13 -14.88 41.40
CA PHE A 102 -27.51 -16.28 41.29
C PHE A 102 -27.83 -16.91 42.65
N VAL A 103 -27.00 -16.67 43.67
CA VAL A 103 -27.20 -17.23 45.03
C VAL A 103 -28.56 -16.86 45.64
N PRO A 104 -29.06 -15.61 45.56
CA PRO A 104 -30.36 -15.26 46.15
C PRO A 104 -31.55 -15.99 45.52
N GLN A 105 -31.41 -16.45 44.27
CA GLN A 105 -32.44 -17.22 43.57
C GLN A 105 -32.45 -18.68 44.06
N ILE A 106 -31.27 -19.20 44.38
CA ILE A 106 -31.04 -20.55 44.90
C ILE A 106 -31.50 -20.65 46.35
N ASP A 107 -31.20 -19.67 47.19
CA ASP A 107 -31.63 -19.67 48.60
C ASP A 107 -33.17 -19.66 48.76
N GLY A 108 -33.90 -19.20 47.73
CA GLY A 108 -35.36 -19.25 47.68
C GLY A 108 -35.94 -20.56 47.09
N MET A 109 -35.10 -21.49 46.65
CA MET A 109 -35.51 -22.79 46.14
C MET A 109 -35.24 -23.86 47.21
N ASP A 110 -36.19 -24.78 47.42
CA ASP A 110 -36.02 -25.93 48.30
C ASP A 110 -35.14 -26.98 47.59
N LEU A 111 -33.84 -26.92 47.86
CA LEU A 111 -32.81 -27.64 47.11
C LEU A 111 -32.43 -28.98 47.74
N GLU A 112 -33.11 -29.40 48.82
CA GLU A 112 -32.79 -30.61 49.57
C GLU A 112 -32.89 -31.90 48.70
N ASP A 113 -33.72 -31.89 47.64
CA ASP A 113 -33.88 -33.00 46.69
C ASP A 113 -33.19 -32.80 45.32
N THR A 114 -32.38 -31.73 45.15
CA THR A 114 -31.68 -31.47 43.88
C THR A 114 -30.38 -32.25 43.78
N TRP A 115 -30.42 -33.40 43.11
CA TRP A 115 -29.25 -34.22 42.81
C TRP A 115 -28.45 -33.63 41.64
N PHE A 116 -27.24 -33.13 41.91
CA PHE A 116 -26.29 -32.78 40.84
C PHE A 116 -25.52 -34.04 40.45
N GLN A 117 -25.84 -34.61 39.29
CA GLN A 117 -25.13 -35.76 38.72
C GLN A 117 -23.92 -35.30 37.89
#